data_AF-A0AAW2IBB0-F1
#
_entry.id   AF-A0AAW2IBB0-F1
#
_cell.length_a   1.000
_cell.length_b   1.000
_cell.length_c   1.000
_cell.angle_alpha   90.00
_cell.angle_beta   90.00
_cell.angle_gamma   90.00
#
_symmetry.space_group_name_H-M   'P 1'
#
loop_
_entity.id
_entity.type
_entity.pdbx_description
1 polymer ?
#
loop_
_entity_poly.entity_id
_entity_poly.type
_entity_poly.pdbx_seq_one_letter_code
_entity_poly.pdbx_strand_id
1 'polypeptide(L)'
;MRVSLARALFLEPTLLLLDEPTNHLDLNAVIWLDNYLQGWKKTLLVVSHDQSFLDNVCNEIIHLDQQKLYYYKGNYTLFKKMLVQKRKEMLKEYEKQEKKLKELKAHGQSKKAAEKKQKEALTRKQEKNRKMQKNEEDEGPVELLQKPREYIVKFSFPDPPPLQPPILGLYNVTFAYEGQKPLFIDTDFGIDLSSRIAIVGPNGVGKSTFLKLLTGDLHPQKGDVKKNHRLKIGKFDQHSGEHLTAEESPSEYLMRLFDLPYEKARKQLGTFGLSSHAHTIKMKDLSGGQKARVALAELCLTAPDVIILDEPTNNLDIESIDALAEAINDYKGGVIIVSHDERLIRETECVLWVIEHQGIDELVGDFDDYRKELLESLGEVINNPSIAANAAVQQ
;
A
#
# COMPACT_ATOMS: atom_id res chain seq x y z
N MET A 1 -12.08 17.18 4.69
CA MET A 1 -11.10 16.52 5.58
C MET A 1 -9.95 17.45 5.99
N ARG A 2 -9.17 18.04 5.07
CA ARG A 2 -8.00 18.89 5.40
C ARG A 2 -8.27 20.05 6.37
N VAL A 3 -9.37 20.77 6.19
CA VAL A 3 -9.77 21.85 7.13
C VAL A 3 -10.02 21.30 8.54
N SER A 4 -10.56 20.09 8.65
CA SER A 4 -10.77 19.43 9.93
C SER A 4 -9.45 18.99 10.55
N LEU A 5 -8.52 18.48 9.75
CA LEU A 5 -7.16 18.15 10.21
C LEU A 5 -6.45 19.40 10.71
N ALA A 6 -6.44 20.49 9.92
CA ALA A 6 -5.86 21.77 10.32
C ALA A 6 -6.49 22.32 11.61
N ARG A 7 -7.82 22.20 11.78
CA ARG A 7 -8.49 22.57 13.02
C ARG A 7 -8.04 21.72 14.20
N ALA A 8 -7.90 20.40 14.01
CA ALA A 8 -7.46 19.49 15.07
C ALA A 8 -6.01 19.76 15.50
N LEU A 9 -5.12 20.05 14.54
CA LEU A 9 -3.74 20.45 14.80
C LEU A 9 -3.68 21.80 15.52
N PHE A 10 -4.46 22.79 15.08
CA PHE A 10 -4.50 24.12 15.68
C PHE A 10 -5.03 24.14 17.13
N LEU A 11 -5.98 23.25 17.46
CA LEU A 11 -6.52 23.14 18.82
C LEU A 11 -5.50 22.60 19.82
N GLU A 12 -4.48 21.88 19.34
CA GLU A 12 -3.48 21.18 20.15
C GLU A 12 -4.06 20.45 21.39
N PRO A 13 -4.95 19.46 21.19
CA PRO A 13 -5.52 18.72 22.31
C PRO A 13 -4.45 17.90 23.04
N THR A 14 -4.71 17.58 24.32
CA THR A 14 -3.82 16.71 25.13
C THR A 14 -3.62 15.33 24.50
N LEU A 15 -4.67 14.80 23.86
CA LEU A 15 -4.65 13.56 23.09
C LEU A 15 -5.23 13.85 21.70
N LEU A 16 -4.41 13.67 20.67
CA LEU A 16 -4.81 13.79 19.28
C LEU A 16 -4.97 12.38 18.68
N LEU A 17 -6.17 12.09 18.18
CA LEU A 17 -6.49 10.83 17.49
C LEU A 17 -6.60 11.11 15.99
N LEU A 18 -5.80 10.47 15.17
CA LEU A 18 -5.84 10.58 13.71
C LEU A 18 -6.08 9.20 13.09
N ASP A 19 -7.10 9.11 12.26
CA ASP A 19 -7.43 7.90 11.51
C ASP A 19 -7.05 8.14 10.04
N GLU A 20 -6.03 7.41 9.57
CA GLU A 20 -5.45 7.47 8.22
C GLU A 20 -5.27 8.90 7.66
N PRO A 21 -4.48 9.76 8.34
CA PRO A 21 -4.38 11.17 7.95
C PRO A 21 -3.73 11.37 6.57
N THR A 22 -2.96 10.40 6.08
CA THR A 22 -2.19 10.49 4.82
C THR A 22 -3.00 10.16 3.56
N ASN A 23 -4.03 9.30 3.65
CA ASN A 23 -4.75 8.74 2.48
C ASN A 23 -5.44 9.76 1.56
N HIS A 24 -5.66 10.99 2.03
CA HIS A 24 -6.29 12.06 1.25
C HIS A 24 -5.43 13.34 1.18
N LEU A 25 -4.16 13.19 1.53
CA LEU A 25 -3.14 14.21 1.41
C LEU A 25 -2.27 13.89 0.20
N ASP A 26 -2.02 14.92 -0.59
CA ASP A 26 -0.98 14.92 -1.61
C ASP A 26 0.38 14.92 -0.92
N LEU A 27 1.39 14.50 -1.69
CA LEU A 27 2.76 14.36 -1.24
C LEU A 27 3.26 15.58 -0.46
N ASN A 28 2.94 16.79 -0.94
CA ASN A 28 3.39 18.04 -0.32
C ASN A 28 2.81 18.22 1.09
N ALA A 29 1.53 17.91 1.26
CA ALA A 29 0.86 17.99 2.55
C ALA A 29 1.29 16.85 3.50
N VAL A 30 1.62 15.67 2.97
CA VAL A 30 2.18 14.56 3.76
C VAL A 30 3.56 14.93 4.30
N ILE A 31 4.46 15.47 3.46
CA ILE A 31 5.80 15.92 3.86
C ILE A 31 5.71 16.99 4.95
N TRP A 32 4.82 17.96 4.77
CA TRP A 32 4.58 19.01 5.77
C TRP A 32 4.04 18.42 7.08
N LEU A 33 3.05 17.52 7.01
CA LEU A 33 2.45 16.89 8.19
C LEU A 33 3.47 16.04 8.96
N ASP A 34 4.35 15.32 8.26
CA ASP A 34 5.45 14.56 8.85
C ASP A 34 6.38 15.49 9.66
N ASN A 35 6.87 16.58 9.05
CA ASN A 35 7.73 17.55 9.74
C ASN A 35 7.02 18.22 10.94
N TYR A 36 5.73 18.55 10.78
CA TYR A 36 4.93 19.18 11.83
C TYR A 36 4.72 18.24 13.03
N LEU A 37 4.39 16.97 12.78
CA LEU A 37 4.12 16.00 13.84
C LEU A 37 5.39 15.50 14.54
N GLN A 38 6.55 15.54 13.90
CA GLN A 38 7.83 15.31 14.58
C GLN A 38 8.08 16.34 15.71
N GLY A 39 7.59 17.57 15.55
CA GLY A 39 7.66 18.61 16.58
C GLY A 39 6.57 18.51 17.67
N TRP A 40 5.67 17.53 17.58
CA TRP A 40 4.50 17.44 18.46
C TRP A 40 4.87 16.97 19.86
N LYS A 41 4.54 17.77 20.88
CA LYS A 41 4.92 17.52 22.29
C LYS A 41 3.85 16.80 23.11
N LYS A 42 2.64 16.65 22.57
CA LYS A 42 1.48 16.04 23.28
C LYS A 42 1.28 14.59 22.84
N THR A 43 0.31 13.89 23.41
CA THR A 43 0.04 12.50 23.07
C THR A 43 -0.64 12.40 21.70
N LEU A 44 -0.12 11.53 20.83
CA LEU A 44 -0.61 11.27 19.49
C LEU A 44 -0.94 9.78 19.36
N LEU A 45 -2.14 9.46 18.87
CA LEU A 45 -2.50 8.11 18.42
C LEU A 45 -2.89 8.20 16.95
N VAL A 46 -2.11 7.55 16.08
CA VAL A 46 -2.36 7.54 14.64
C VAL A 46 -2.57 6.12 14.16
N VAL A 47 -3.61 5.93 13.35
CA VAL A 47 -3.76 4.76 12.48
C VAL A 47 -3.24 5.17 11.11
N SER A 48 -2.25 4.45 10.58
CA SER A 48 -1.71 4.69 9.25
C SER A 48 -1.19 3.40 8.63
N HIS A 49 -1.24 3.33 7.30
CA HIS A 49 -0.60 2.29 6.50
C HIS A 49 0.73 2.76 5.87
N ASP A 50 1.11 4.02 6.08
CA ASP A 50 2.38 4.59 5.59
C ASP A 50 3.53 4.26 6.56
N GLN A 51 4.48 3.46 6.08
CA GLN A 51 5.65 3.03 6.86
C GLN A 51 6.61 4.18 7.14
N SER A 52 6.84 5.07 6.17
CA SER A 52 7.76 6.20 6.31
C SER A 52 7.25 7.20 7.33
N PHE A 53 5.94 7.49 7.28
CA PHE A 53 5.29 8.35 8.27
C PHE A 53 5.34 7.74 9.68
N LEU A 54 5.04 6.45 9.84
CA LEU A 54 5.11 5.76 11.13
C LEU A 54 6.54 5.69 11.66
N ASP A 55 7.54 5.52 10.79
CA ASP A 55 8.94 5.47 11.19
C ASP A 55 9.49 6.82 11.65
N ASN A 56 8.98 7.92 11.09
CA ASN A 56 9.43 9.27 11.41
C ASN A 56 8.73 9.88 12.63
N VAL A 57 7.42 9.59 12.80
CA VAL A 57 6.58 10.25 13.82
C VAL A 57 6.37 9.39 15.08
N CYS A 58 6.31 8.06 14.95
CA CYS A 58 5.86 7.20 16.05
C CYS A 58 6.99 6.61 16.88
N ASN A 59 6.83 6.68 18.21
CA ASN A 59 7.79 6.16 19.19
C ASN A 59 7.37 4.77 19.74
N GLU A 60 6.08 4.46 19.67
CA GLU A 60 5.50 3.19 20.12
C GLU A 60 4.49 2.70 19.07
N ILE A 61 4.46 1.39 18.83
CA ILE A 61 3.57 0.75 17.87
C ILE A 61 2.61 -0.17 18.62
N ILE A 62 1.31 0.01 18.35
CA ILE A 62 0.24 -0.84 18.84
C ILE A 62 -0.19 -1.75 17.70
N HIS A 63 0.13 -3.05 17.82
CA HIS A 63 -0.25 -4.05 16.83
C HIS A 63 -1.53 -4.77 17.27
N LEU A 64 -2.60 -4.60 16.50
CA LEU A 64 -3.83 -5.34 16.66
C LEU A 64 -3.72 -6.68 15.91
N ASP A 65 -3.60 -7.78 16.65
CA ASP A 65 -3.55 -9.13 16.07
C ASP A 65 -4.36 -10.11 16.93
N GLN A 66 -5.10 -11.01 16.29
CA GLN A 66 -5.97 -12.00 16.95
C GLN A 66 -6.91 -11.39 18.01
N GLN A 67 -7.51 -10.22 17.72
CA GLN A 67 -8.38 -9.48 18.65
C GLN A 67 -7.69 -9.02 19.95
N LYS A 68 -6.36 -9.02 20.00
CA LYS A 68 -5.54 -8.51 21.11
C LYS A 68 -4.65 -7.36 20.64
N LEU A 69 -4.36 -6.44 21.55
CA LEU A 69 -3.42 -5.34 21.32
C LEU A 69 -2.05 -5.68 21.92
N TYR A 70 -1.02 -5.64 21.09
CA TYR A 70 0.37 -5.84 21.50
C TYR A 70 1.14 -4.54 21.38
N TYR A 71 1.85 -4.17 22.45
CA TYR A 71 2.63 -2.93 22.51
C TYR A 71 4.10 -3.20 22.21
N TYR A 72 4.68 -2.41 21.32
CA TYR A 72 6.09 -2.46 20.97
C TYR A 72 6.68 -1.06 21.08
N LYS A 73 7.88 -0.95 21.67
CA LYS A 73 8.61 0.31 21.75
C LYS A 73 9.58 0.44 20.58
N GLY A 74 9.63 1.61 19.97
CA GLY A 74 10.44 1.94 18.80
C GLY A 74 9.61 2.07 17.52
N ASN A 75 10.32 2.40 16.43
CA ASN A 75 9.75 2.72 15.13
C ASN A 75 9.17 1.46 14.44
N TYR A 76 8.39 1.67 13.37
CA TYR A 76 7.73 0.61 12.61
C TYR A 76 8.72 -0.42 12.02
N THR A 77 9.87 0.01 11.51
CA THR A 77 10.92 -0.89 10.98
C THR A 77 11.46 -1.84 12.05
N LEU A 78 11.64 -1.38 13.29
CA LEU A 78 12.06 -2.23 14.40
C LEU A 78 10.96 -3.23 14.77
N PHE A 79 9.71 -2.76 14.81
CA PHE A 79 8.53 -3.59 15.02
C PHE A 79 8.42 -4.70 13.96
N LYS A 80 8.59 -4.40 12.67
CA LYS A 80 8.55 -5.39 11.57
C LYS A 80 9.60 -6.49 11.78
N LYS A 81 10.82 -6.14 12.17
CA LYS A 81 11.89 -7.11 12.50
C LYS A 81 11.52 -8.00 13.68
N MET A 82 11.01 -7.41 14.76
CA MET A 82 10.54 -8.15 15.96
C MET A 82 9.38 -9.09 15.61
N LEU A 83 8.46 -8.66 14.77
CA LEU A 83 7.30 -9.44 14.34
C LEU A 83 7.73 -10.64 13.49
N VAL A 84 8.66 -10.46 12.55
CA VAL A 84 9.25 -11.56 11.77
C VAL A 84 9.96 -12.57 12.68
N GLN A 85 10.70 -12.11 13.68
CA GLN A 85 11.35 -12.98 14.65
C GLN A 85 10.33 -13.77 15.48
N LYS A 86 9.30 -13.09 16.02
CA LYS A 86 8.21 -13.73 16.78
C LYS A 86 7.44 -14.75 15.93
N ARG A 87 7.16 -14.44 14.65
CA ARG A 87 6.56 -15.38 13.70
C ARG A 87 7.45 -16.63 13.51
N LYS A 88 8.77 -16.46 13.32
CA LYS A 88 9.72 -17.59 13.20
C LYS A 88 9.78 -18.44 14.46
N GLU A 89 9.73 -17.83 15.64
CA GLU A 89 9.68 -18.54 16.93
C GLU A 89 8.38 -19.34 17.08
N MET A 90 7.23 -18.73 16.79
CA MET A 90 5.93 -19.41 16.80
C MET A 90 5.88 -20.57 15.79
N LEU A 91 6.45 -20.41 14.59
CA LEU A 91 6.50 -21.47 13.58
C LEU A 91 7.33 -22.67 14.07
N LYS A 92 8.51 -22.42 14.65
CA LYS A 92 9.34 -23.48 15.23
C LYS A 92 8.64 -24.20 16.38
N GLU A 93 7.88 -23.47 17.19
CA GLU A 93 7.13 -24.05 18.30
C GLU A 93 5.93 -24.87 17.82
N TYR A 94 5.24 -24.39 16.78
CA TYR A 94 4.20 -25.14 16.06
C TYR A 94 4.76 -26.45 15.48
N GLU A 95 5.88 -26.41 14.76
CA GLU A 95 6.51 -27.62 14.20
C GLU A 95 6.91 -28.63 15.29
N LYS A 96 7.42 -28.16 16.44
CA LYS A 96 7.69 -29.02 17.60
C LYS A 96 6.43 -29.67 18.15
N GLN A 97 5.33 -28.91 18.25
CA GLN A 97 4.03 -29.42 18.69
C GLN A 97 3.46 -30.43 17.69
N GLU A 98 3.61 -30.18 16.39
CA GLU A 98 3.12 -31.05 15.32
C GLU A 98 3.90 -32.37 15.26
N LYS A 99 5.23 -32.33 15.41
CA LYS A 99 6.08 -33.53 15.52
C LYS A 99 5.65 -34.41 16.69
N LYS A 100 5.47 -33.83 17.89
CA LYS A 100 4.96 -34.56 19.06
C LYS A 100 3.59 -35.17 18.83
N LEU A 101 2.70 -34.45 18.14
CA LEU A 101 1.37 -34.93 17.81
C LEU A 101 1.41 -36.07 16.79
N LYS A 102 2.35 -36.04 15.84
CA LYS A 102 2.63 -37.14 14.90
C LYS A 102 3.21 -38.37 15.61
N GLU A 103 4.14 -38.19 16.56
CA GLU A 103 4.70 -39.28 17.38
C GLU A 103 3.61 -39.96 18.24
N LEU A 104 2.75 -39.18 18.90
CA LEU A 104 1.63 -39.71 19.69
C LEU A 104 0.61 -40.47 18.84
N LYS A 105 0.36 -40.01 17.59
CA LYS A 105 -0.47 -40.73 16.61
C LYS A 105 0.20 -42.03 16.15
N ALA A 106 1.52 -42.01 15.92
CA ALA A 106 2.27 -43.21 15.56
C ALA A 106 2.26 -44.27 16.69
N HIS A 107 2.14 -43.84 17.95
CA HIS A 107 1.90 -44.71 19.10
C HIS A 107 0.44 -45.19 19.27
N GLY A 108 -0.40 -45.07 18.24
CA GLY A 108 -1.73 -45.67 18.19
C GLY A 108 -2.85 -44.87 18.88
N GLN A 109 -2.62 -43.62 19.25
CA GLN A 109 -3.67 -42.78 19.85
C GLN A 109 -4.55 -42.11 18.76
N SER A 110 -5.87 -42.16 18.94
CA SER A 110 -6.83 -41.43 18.10
C SER A 110 -6.56 -39.92 18.12
N LYS A 111 -6.84 -39.23 17.00
CA LYS A 111 -6.59 -37.79 16.79
C LYS A 111 -7.11 -36.92 17.95
N LYS A 112 -8.31 -37.21 18.45
CA LYS A 112 -8.93 -36.49 19.59
C LYS A 112 -8.23 -36.75 20.93
N ALA A 113 -7.69 -37.96 21.14
CA ALA A 113 -7.02 -38.33 22.39
C ALA A 113 -5.60 -37.73 22.47
N ALA A 114 -4.88 -37.70 21.34
CA ALA A 114 -3.57 -37.05 21.24
C ALA A 114 -3.69 -35.52 21.46
N GLU A 115 -4.68 -34.87 20.84
CA GLU A 115 -4.96 -33.43 21.03
C GLU A 115 -5.32 -33.11 22.49
N LYS A 116 -6.15 -33.94 23.15
CA LYS A 116 -6.53 -33.74 24.56
C LYS A 116 -5.34 -33.90 25.52
N LYS A 117 -4.54 -34.96 25.36
CA LYS A 117 -3.32 -35.17 26.19
C LYS A 117 -2.29 -34.07 26.02
N GLN A 118 -2.17 -33.52 24.81
CA GLN A 118 -1.24 -32.42 24.54
C GLN A 118 -1.72 -31.10 25.16
N LYS A 119 -3.04 -30.81 25.10
CA LYS A 119 -3.63 -29.67 25.83
C LYS A 119 -3.45 -29.80 27.34
N GLU A 120 -3.65 -30.99 27.91
CA GLU A 120 -3.44 -31.28 29.34
C GLU A 120 -1.96 -31.17 29.76
N ALA A 121 -1.03 -31.58 28.89
CA ALA A 121 0.40 -31.46 29.16
C ALA A 121 0.89 -30.00 29.13
N LEU A 122 0.36 -29.18 28.21
CA LEU A 122 0.69 -27.76 28.09
C LEU A 122 0.13 -26.95 29.27
N THR A 123 -1.12 -27.20 29.66
CA THR A 123 -1.75 -26.57 30.85
C THR A 123 -1.00 -26.91 32.14
N ARG A 124 -0.62 -28.18 32.35
CA ARG A 124 0.21 -28.58 33.51
C ARG A 124 1.60 -27.93 33.53
N LYS A 125 2.18 -27.64 32.37
CA LYS A 125 3.50 -26.99 32.26
C LYS A 125 3.41 -25.49 32.58
N GLN A 126 2.33 -24.82 32.14
CA GLN A 126 2.03 -23.45 32.54
C GLN A 126 1.69 -23.34 34.03
N GLU A 127 0.93 -24.27 34.60
CA GLU A 127 0.63 -24.29 36.05
C GLU A 127 1.89 -24.44 36.91
N LYS A 128 2.87 -25.24 36.47
CA LYS A 128 4.18 -25.34 37.12
C LYS A 128 4.99 -24.06 37.03
N ASN A 129 4.97 -23.36 35.88
CA ASN A 129 5.63 -22.06 35.73
C ASN A 129 4.91 -20.93 36.50
N ARG A 130 3.57 -20.97 36.60
CA ARG A 130 2.74 -20.07 37.44
C ARG A 130 3.09 -20.16 38.93
N LYS A 131 3.47 -21.34 39.44
CA LYS A 131 3.92 -21.48 40.84
C LYS A 131 5.29 -20.85 41.11
N MET A 132 6.09 -20.56 40.09
CA MET A 132 7.40 -19.91 40.21
C MET A 132 7.38 -18.41 39.94
N GLN A 133 6.41 -17.89 39.19
CA GLN A 133 6.23 -16.47 38.91
C GLN A 133 4.84 -16.04 39.41
N LYS A 134 4.80 -15.26 40.50
CA LYS A 134 3.57 -14.64 41.05
C LYS A 134 3.02 -13.56 40.11
N ASN A 135 2.60 -13.93 38.90
CA ASN A 135 1.83 -13.07 38.01
C ASN A 135 0.47 -13.72 37.81
N GLU A 136 -0.51 -13.19 38.53
CA GLU A 136 -1.93 -13.42 38.32
C GLU A 136 -2.38 -12.50 37.17
N GLU A 137 -2.11 -12.90 35.93
CA GLU A 137 -2.89 -12.40 34.81
C GLU A 137 -3.56 -13.57 34.10
N ASP A 138 -4.80 -13.27 33.73
CA ASP A 138 -5.88 -14.17 33.36
C ASP A 138 -5.75 -14.51 31.87
N GLU A 139 -5.17 -15.67 31.57
CA GLU A 139 -5.28 -16.25 30.23
C GLU A 139 -5.96 -17.61 30.35
N GLY A 140 -7.08 -17.74 29.62
CA GLY A 140 -7.90 -18.94 29.52
C GLY A 140 -7.15 -20.15 28.93
N PRO A 141 -7.86 -21.27 28.71
CA PRO A 141 -7.24 -22.53 28.33
C PRO A 141 -6.39 -22.41 27.07
N VAL A 142 -5.15 -22.91 27.13
CA VAL A 142 -4.20 -22.92 26.01
C VAL A 142 -4.80 -23.64 24.81
N GLU A 143 -5.15 -22.87 23.78
CA GLU A 143 -5.51 -23.42 22.48
C GLU A 143 -4.25 -23.92 21.76
N LEU A 144 -4.42 -24.94 20.91
CA LEU A 144 -3.32 -25.39 20.06
C LEU A 144 -2.94 -24.24 19.13
N LEU A 145 -1.63 -23.98 19.01
CA LEU A 145 -1.13 -22.99 18.06
C LEU A 145 -1.70 -23.34 16.68
N GLN A 146 -2.48 -22.44 16.10
CA GLN A 146 -2.93 -22.58 14.73
C GLN A 146 -1.75 -22.23 13.82
N LYS A 147 -1.64 -22.90 12.66
CA LYS A 147 -0.63 -22.55 11.67
C LYS A 147 -0.78 -21.05 11.38
N PRO A 148 0.28 -20.22 11.55
CA PRO A 148 0.24 -18.84 11.09
C PRO A 148 -0.14 -18.89 9.61
N ARG A 149 -1.25 -18.27 9.24
CA ARG A 149 -1.59 -18.14 7.84
C ARG A 149 -0.54 -17.21 7.24
N GLU A 150 0.32 -17.79 6.41
CA GLU A 150 1.25 -17.03 5.60
C GLU A 150 0.41 -16.18 4.65
N TYR A 151 0.28 -14.91 5.00
CA TYR A 151 -0.26 -13.89 4.13
C TYR A 151 0.87 -13.51 3.17
N ILE A 152 1.08 -14.33 2.14
CA ILE A 152 2.06 -14.08 1.09
C ILE A 152 1.28 -13.49 -0.08
N VAL A 153 1.35 -12.18 -0.21
CA VAL A 153 0.90 -11.47 -1.40
C VAL A 153 2.05 -11.46 -2.39
N LYS A 154 1.79 -11.85 -3.63
CA LYS A 154 2.74 -11.69 -4.72
C LYS A 154 2.02 -11.09 -5.89
N PHE A 155 2.34 -9.86 -6.24
CA PHE A 155 1.86 -9.30 -7.47
C PHE A 155 2.85 -9.67 -8.58
N SER A 156 2.32 -9.96 -9.76
CA SER A 156 3.12 -10.27 -10.94
C SER A 156 2.29 -9.84 -12.14
N PHE A 157 2.83 -8.94 -12.95
CA PHE A 157 2.22 -8.50 -14.18
C PHE A 157 2.83 -9.27 -15.35
N PRO A 158 2.04 -9.71 -16.34
CA PRO A 158 2.57 -10.38 -17.51
C PRO A 158 3.39 -9.40 -18.36
N ASP A 159 4.55 -9.83 -18.84
CA ASP A 159 5.40 -9.01 -19.71
C ASP A 159 4.69 -8.71 -21.05
N PRO A 160 4.64 -7.44 -21.49
CA PRO A 160 4.03 -7.10 -22.76
C PRO A 160 4.91 -7.47 -23.95
N PRO A 161 4.31 -7.76 -25.12
CA PRO A 161 5.05 -7.94 -26.36
C PRO A 161 5.73 -6.61 -26.78
N PRO A 162 6.82 -6.67 -27.58
CA PRO A 162 7.47 -5.45 -28.06
C PRO A 162 6.52 -4.63 -28.95
N LEU A 163 6.33 -3.34 -28.62
CA LEU A 163 5.60 -2.37 -29.45
C LEU A 163 6.57 -1.37 -30.10
N GLN A 164 6.18 -0.88 -31.29
CA GLN A 164 6.92 0.16 -31.98
C GLN A 164 6.54 1.55 -31.44
N PRO A 165 7.52 2.44 -31.17
CA PRO A 165 7.26 3.84 -30.83
C PRO A 165 6.53 4.59 -31.97
N PRO A 166 5.75 5.64 -31.67
CA PRO A 166 5.47 6.20 -30.34
C PRO A 166 4.47 5.35 -29.55
N ILE A 167 4.72 5.15 -28.26
CA ILE A 167 3.85 4.34 -27.39
C ILE A 167 2.64 5.17 -26.96
N LEU A 168 2.87 6.21 -26.17
CA LEU A 168 1.84 7.15 -25.72
C LEU A 168 2.48 8.51 -25.48
N GLY A 169 1.82 9.57 -25.94
CA GLY A 169 2.29 10.93 -25.71
C GLY A 169 1.25 12.01 -26.02
N LEU A 170 1.43 13.15 -25.38
CA LEU A 170 0.73 14.41 -25.55
C LEU A 170 1.65 15.37 -26.32
N TYR A 171 1.10 16.05 -27.32
CA TYR A 171 1.85 16.99 -28.17
C TYR A 171 1.12 18.34 -28.22
N ASN A 172 1.77 19.40 -27.72
CA ASN A 172 1.26 20.78 -27.61
C ASN A 172 -0.16 20.84 -27.02
N VAL A 173 -0.41 20.05 -25.97
CA VAL A 173 -1.76 19.89 -25.43
C VAL A 173 -2.13 21.09 -24.56
N THR A 174 -3.26 21.71 -24.88
CA THR A 174 -3.92 22.71 -24.04
C THR A 174 -5.30 22.20 -23.63
N PHE A 175 -5.59 22.24 -22.33
CA PHE A 175 -6.86 21.78 -21.79
C PHE A 175 -7.37 22.68 -20.65
N ALA A 176 -8.67 22.99 -20.71
CA ALA A 176 -9.40 23.74 -19.70
C ALA A 176 -10.80 23.14 -19.54
N TYR A 177 -11.31 23.09 -18.30
CA TYR A 177 -12.73 22.83 -18.07
C TYR A 177 -13.57 24.07 -18.43
N GLU A 178 -14.83 23.85 -18.81
CA GLU A 178 -15.74 24.94 -19.19
C GLU A 178 -15.84 26.00 -18.08
N GLY A 179 -15.56 27.26 -18.43
CA GLY A 179 -15.62 28.38 -17.49
C GLY A 179 -14.49 28.42 -16.44
N GLN A 180 -13.49 27.55 -16.54
CA GLN A 180 -12.33 27.52 -15.64
C GLN A 180 -11.05 27.98 -16.34
N LYS A 181 -10.03 28.32 -15.54
CA LYS A 181 -8.69 28.58 -16.06
C LYS A 181 -8.12 27.31 -16.71
N PRO A 182 -7.26 27.44 -17.75
CA PRO A 182 -6.58 26.29 -18.32
C PRO A 182 -5.74 25.58 -17.26
N LEU A 183 -5.82 24.25 -17.23
CA LEU A 183 -5.01 23.40 -16.38
C LEU A 183 -3.67 23.07 -17.04
N PHE A 184 -3.67 22.95 -18.36
CA PHE A 184 -2.48 22.63 -19.16
C PHE A 184 -2.41 23.60 -20.35
N ILE A 185 -1.23 24.15 -20.62
CA ILE A 185 -0.95 25.04 -21.76
C ILE A 185 0.29 24.49 -22.47
N ASP A 186 0.17 24.28 -23.78
CA ASP A 186 1.24 23.83 -24.69
C ASP A 186 2.15 22.73 -24.08
N THR A 187 1.52 21.74 -23.46
CA THR A 187 2.23 20.70 -22.70
C THR A 187 2.61 19.52 -23.60
N ASP A 188 3.89 19.16 -23.60
CA ASP A 188 4.45 17.98 -24.25
C ASP A 188 4.83 16.92 -23.21
N PHE A 189 4.43 15.68 -23.43
CA PHE A 189 4.78 14.57 -22.55
C PHE A 189 4.78 13.25 -23.33
N GLY A 190 5.77 12.40 -23.13
CA GLY A 190 5.87 11.12 -23.84
C GLY A 190 6.40 10.02 -22.94
N ILE A 191 5.94 8.80 -23.17
CA ILE A 191 6.41 7.63 -22.45
C ILE A 191 6.85 6.54 -23.43
N ASP A 192 7.78 5.71 -22.97
CA ASP A 192 8.22 4.47 -23.60
C ASP A 192 7.81 3.26 -22.74
N LEU A 193 7.98 2.05 -23.28
CA LEU A 193 7.71 0.80 -22.54
C LEU A 193 8.66 0.58 -21.36
N SER A 194 9.83 1.24 -21.34
CA SER A 194 10.75 1.18 -20.19
C SER A 194 10.56 2.33 -19.20
N SER A 195 9.66 3.28 -19.47
CA SER A 195 9.48 4.45 -18.63
C SER A 195 8.90 4.08 -17.26
N ARG A 196 9.47 4.68 -16.22
CA ARG A 196 8.98 4.66 -14.83
C ARG A 196 8.77 6.10 -14.41
N ILE A 197 7.52 6.53 -14.34
CA ILE A 197 7.18 7.93 -14.10
C ILE A 197 6.33 8.02 -12.84
N ALA A 198 6.76 8.86 -11.90
CA ALA A 198 5.97 9.26 -10.75
C ALA A 198 5.49 10.71 -10.94
N ILE A 199 4.18 10.90 -11.07
CA ILE A 199 3.60 12.23 -11.20
C ILE A 199 3.26 12.77 -9.81
N VAL A 200 3.81 13.91 -9.48
CA VAL A 200 3.63 14.61 -8.20
C VAL A 200 3.07 16.02 -8.43
N GLY A 201 2.53 16.59 -7.36
CA GLY A 201 1.98 17.95 -7.37
C GLY A 201 0.82 18.09 -6.37
N PRO A 202 0.34 19.32 -6.13
CA PRO A 202 -0.78 19.57 -5.23
C PRO A 202 -2.10 19.01 -5.79
N ASN A 203 -3.10 18.83 -4.93
CA ASN A 203 -4.43 18.34 -5.29
C ASN A 203 -5.22 19.47 -5.92
N GLY A 204 -5.98 19.12 -6.93
CA GLY A 204 -6.67 20.09 -7.77
C GLY A 204 -5.78 20.73 -8.84
N VAL A 205 -4.48 20.40 -8.92
CA VAL A 205 -3.62 20.87 -10.01
C VAL A 205 -3.94 20.21 -11.35
N GLY A 206 -4.62 19.06 -11.32
CA GLY A 206 -5.08 18.36 -12.51
C GLY A 206 -4.45 16.98 -12.75
N LYS A 207 -3.83 16.33 -11.75
CA LYS A 207 -3.22 14.98 -11.88
C LYS A 207 -4.17 13.95 -12.52
N SER A 208 -5.36 13.74 -11.95
CA SER A 208 -6.34 12.81 -12.54
C SER A 208 -6.90 13.29 -13.89
N THR A 209 -6.92 14.60 -14.14
CA THR A 209 -7.27 15.17 -15.46
C THR A 209 -6.20 14.84 -16.49
N PHE A 210 -4.92 14.94 -16.13
CA PHE A 210 -3.78 14.57 -16.96
C PHE A 210 -3.82 13.09 -17.34
N LEU A 211 -4.08 12.21 -16.36
CA LEU A 211 -4.26 10.78 -16.63
C LEU A 211 -5.43 10.52 -17.59
N LYS A 212 -6.54 11.24 -17.45
CA LYS A 212 -7.70 11.12 -18.37
C LYS A 212 -7.39 11.63 -19.79
N LEU A 213 -6.54 12.64 -19.92
CA LEU A 213 -6.04 13.09 -21.23
C LEU A 213 -5.14 12.01 -21.86
N LEU A 214 -4.30 11.36 -21.07
CA LEU A 214 -3.44 10.25 -21.53
C LEU A 214 -4.23 9.01 -21.95
N THR A 215 -5.26 8.61 -21.21
CA THR A 215 -6.10 7.46 -21.58
C THR A 215 -6.98 7.76 -22.80
N GLY A 216 -7.25 9.04 -23.06
CA GLY A 216 -8.15 9.53 -24.09
C GLY A 216 -9.61 9.61 -23.66
N ASP A 217 -9.88 9.57 -22.34
CA ASP A 217 -11.21 9.80 -21.76
C ASP A 217 -11.62 11.28 -21.86
N LEU A 218 -10.64 12.18 -21.92
CA LEU A 218 -10.81 13.60 -22.18
C LEU A 218 -10.12 13.99 -23.48
N HIS A 219 -10.77 14.86 -24.25
CA HIS A 219 -10.21 15.41 -25.48
C HIS A 219 -9.57 16.78 -25.20
N PRO A 220 -8.34 17.02 -25.67
CA PRO A 220 -7.70 18.32 -25.55
C PRO A 220 -8.43 19.36 -26.41
N GLN A 221 -8.36 20.64 -26.00
CA GLN A 221 -8.92 21.74 -26.79
C GLN A 221 -7.99 22.14 -27.94
N LYS A 222 -6.68 22.05 -27.71
CA LYS A 222 -5.62 22.19 -28.72
C LYS A 222 -4.56 21.12 -28.49
N GLY A 223 -3.84 20.76 -29.55
CA GLY A 223 -2.84 19.70 -29.53
C GLY A 223 -3.42 18.32 -29.81
N ASP A 224 -2.55 17.32 -29.83
CA ASP A 224 -2.88 15.94 -30.19
C ASP A 224 -2.38 14.94 -29.15
N VAL A 225 -3.19 13.90 -28.91
CA VAL A 225 -2.78 12.72 -28.13
C VAL A 225 -2.45 11.61 -29.12
N LYS A 226 -1.19 11.17 -29.17
CA LYS A 226 -0.79 10.01 -30.00
C LYS A 226 -0.61 8.79 -29.13
N LYS A 227 -1.25 7.70 -29.53
CA LYS A 227 -1.09 6.37 -28.93
C LYS A 227 -0.94 5.32 -30.01
N ASN A 228 -0.12 4.30 -29.77
CA ASN A 228 -0.05 3.16 -30.67
C ASN A 228 -1.42 2.44 -30.70
N HIS A 229 -1.92 2.09 -31.88
CA HIS A 229 -3.22 1.42 -32.04
C HIS A 229 -3.30 0.04 -31.36
N ARG A 230 -2.15 -0.61 -31.13
CA ARG A 230 -2.08 -1.90 -30.42
C ARG A 230 -1.86 -1.76 -28.92
N LEU A 231 -1.65 -0.54 -28.42
CA LEU A 231 -1.39 -0.29 -27.01
C LEU A 231 -2.59 -0.64 -26.15
N LYS A 232 -2.38 -1.48 -25.15
CA LYS A 232 -3.32 -1.73 -24.06
C LYS A 232 -2.89 -0.94 -22.84
N ILE A 233 -3.75 -0.03 -22.41
CA ILE A 233 -3.55 0.74 -21.18
C ILE A 233 -4.38 0.08 -20.08
N GLY A 234 -3.72 -0.30 -19.00
CA GLY A 234 -4.36 -0.76 -17.78
C GLY A 234 -4.39 0.40 -16.78
N LYS A 235 -5.59 0.79 -16.33
CA LYS A 235 -5.76 1.89 -15.38
C LYS A 235 -6.26 1.34 -14.05
N PHE A 236 -5.63 1.79 -12.97
CA PHE A 236 -6.11 1.63 -11.60
C PHE A 236 -6.29 3.02 -11.01
N ASP A 237 -7.48 3.35 -10.54
CA ASP A 237 -7.78 4.61 -9.87
C ASP A 237 -8.59 4.39 -8.59
N GLN A 238 -8.74 5.45 -7.79
CA GLN A 238 -9.48 5.41 -6.52
C GLN A 238 -10.95 4.94 -6.69
N HIS A 239 -11.55 5.15 -7.87
CA HIS A 239 -12.90 4.71 -8.22
C HIS A 239 -12.94 3.36 -8.95
N SER A 240 -11.79 2.69 -9.13
CA SER A 240 -11.71 1.40 -9.82
C SER A 240 -12.32 0.27 -8.98
N GLY A 241 -12.68 0.53 -7.73
CA GLY A 241 -13.53 -0.36 -6.93
C GLY A 241 -15.03 -0.05 -7.01
N GLU A 242 -15.43 1.10 -7.55
CA GLU A 242 -16.83 1.55 -7.55
C GLU A 242 -17.65 0.90 -8.67
N HIS A 243 -17.03 0.55 -9.80
CA HIS A 243 -17.70 -0.25 -10.83
C HIS A 243 -17.89 -1.72 -10.40
N LEU A 244 -17.18 -2.16 -9.35
CA LEU A 244 -17.32 -3.47 -8.70
C LEU A 244 -18.50 -3.48 -7.68
N THR A 245 -19.62 -2.85 -8.00
CA THR A 245 -20.86 -2.87 -7.18
C THR A 245 -21.82 -4.00 -7.56
N ALA A 246 -21.39 -4.92 -8.42
CA ALA A 246 -22.26 -5.98 -8.90
C ALA A 246 -22.66 -6.96 -7.76
N GLU A 247 -23.86 -7.53 -7.89
CA GLU A 247 -24.37 -8.60 -7.01
C GLU A 247 -23.62 -9.94 -7.21
N GLU A 248 -22.69 -9.99 -8.17
CA GLU A 248 -21.84 -11.15 -8.45
C GLU A 248 -20.63 -11.21 -7.50
N SER A 249 -20.05 -12.40 -7.35
CA SER A 249 -18.83 -12.61 -6.57
C SER A 249 -17.58 -12.26 -7.39
N PRO A 250 -16.44 -11.91 -6.77
CA PRO A 250 -15.18 -11.66 -7.48
C PRO A 250 -14.76 -12.81 -8.41
N SER A 251 -15.02 -14.06 -8.00
CA SER A 251 -14.72 -15.20 -8.85
C SER A 251 -15.59 -15.24 -10.10
N GLU A 252 -16.89 -14.98 -9.98
CA GLU A 252 -17.81 -14.95 -11.13
C GLU A 252 -17.51 -13.76 -12.05
N TYR A 253 -17.15 -12.63 -11.47
CA TYR A 253 -16.73 -11.43 -12.20
C TYR A 253 -15.54 -11.71 -13.13
N LEU A 254 -14.46 -12.30 -12.60
CA LEU A 254 -13.28 -12.65 -13.40
C LEU A 254 -13.56 -13.75 -14.43
N MET A 255 -14.43 -14.70 -14.09
CA MET A 255 -14.88 -15.72 -15.05
C MET A 255 -15.63 -15.09 -16.22
N ARG A 256 -16.54 -14.15 -15.93
CA ARG A 256 -17.36 -13.47 -16.95
C ARG A 256 -16.53 -12.59 -17.87
N LEU A 257 -15.55 -11.86 -17.33
CA LEU A 257 -14.71 -10.93 -18.10
C LEU A 257 -13.68 -11.63 -18.99
N PHE A 258 -13.04 -12.67 -18.48
CA PHE A 258 -11.89 -13.30 -19.14
C PHE A 258 -12.15 -14.72 -19.62
N ASP A 259 -13.39 -15.22 -19.51
CA ASP A 259 -13.80 -16.60 -19.82
C ASP A 259 -12.87 -17.65 -19.18
N LEU A 260 -12.50 -17.40 -17.92
CA LEU A 260 -11.55 -18.22 -17.18
C LEU A 260 -12.27 -19.34 -16.41
N PRO A 261 -11.62 -20.51 -16.23
CA PRO A 261 -12.10 -21.52 -15.28
C PRO A 261 -12.12 -20.98 -13.84
N TYR A 262 -13.13 -21.39 -13.06
CA TYR A 262 -13.30 -21.00 -11.65
C TYR A 262 -12.04 -21.21 -10.80
N GLU A 263 -11.31 -22.32 -11.02
CA GLU A 263 -10.06 -22.61 -10.30
C GLU A 263 -8.96 -21.57 -10.58
N LYS A 264 -8.84 -21.12 -11.84
CA LYS A 264 -7.85 -20.10 -12.23
C LYS A 264 -8.23 -18.74 -11.65
N ALA A 265 -9.51 -18.38 -11.67
CA ALA A 265 -10.01 -17.14 -11.07
C ALA A 265 -9.71 -17.10 -9.57
N ARG A 266 -9.99 -18.18 -8.82
CA ARG A 266 -9.65 -18.26 -7.38
C ARG A 266 -8.16 -18.22 -7.11
N LYS A 267 -7.35 -18.88 -7.95
CA LYS A 267 -5.89 -18.85 -7.80
C LYS A 267 -5.37 -17.43 -7.97
N GLN A 268 -5.85 -16.70 -8.97
CA GLN A 268 -5.48 -15.30 -9.18
C GLN A 268 -5.87 -14.43 -7.99
N LEU A 269 -7.15 -14.44 -7.59
CA LEU A 269 -7.62 -13.69 -6.42
C LEU A 269 -6.82 -14.02 -5.14
N GLY A 270 -6.49 -15.30 -4.94
CA GLY A 270 -5.66 -15.72 -3.80
C GLY A 270 -4.21 -15.21 -3.86
N THR A 271 -3.63 -15.13 -5.06
CA THR A 271 -2.27 -14.59 -5.27
C THR A 271 -2.23 -13.08 -4.96
N PHE A 272 -3.31 -12.37 -5.28
CA PHE A 272 -3.50 -10.96 -4.95
C PHE A 272 -3.90 -10.69 -3.48
N GLY A 273 -3.82 -11.70 -2.61
CA GLY A 273 -4.10 -11.54 -1.18
C GLY A 273 -5.59 -11.51 -0.81
N LEU A 274 -6.51 -11.82 -1.74
CA LEU A 274 -7.92 -11.95 -1.40
C LEU A 274 -8.15 -13.30 -0.71
N SER A 275 -8.65 -13.24 0.52
CA SER A 275 -8.92 -14.43 1.33
C SER A 275 -9.94 -15.37 0.66
N SER A 276 -9.79 -16.68 0.87
CA SER A 276 -10.62 -17.69 0.17
C SER A 276 -12.12 -17.60 0.45
N HIS A 277 -12.52 -17.03 1.59
CA HIS A 277 -13.93 -16.80 1.93
C HIS A 277 -14.49 -15.59 1.17
N ALA A 278 -13.67 -14.57 0.92
CA ALA A 278 -14.06 -13.39 0.16
C ALA A 278 -14.22 -13.66 -1.34
N HIS A 279 -13.75 -14.81 -1.86
CA HIS A 279 -13.93 -15.19 -3.27
C HIS A 279 -15.39 -15.37 -3.65
N THR A 280 -16.23 -15.82 -2.72
CA THR A 280 -17.66 -16.13 -2.93
C THR A 280 -18.60 -15.09 -2.32
N ILE A 281 -18.06 -14.10 -1.60
CA ILE A 281 -18.85 -12.99 -1.06
C ILE A 281 -19.20 -12.04 -2.20
N LYS A 282 -20.38 -11.44 -2.15
CA LYS A 282 -20.83 -10.45 -3.14
C LYS A 282 -19.93 -9.22 -3.08
N MET A 283 -19.59 -8.65 -4.24
CA MET A 283 -18.66 -7.52 -4.29
C MET A 283 -19.15 -6.29 -3.52
N LYS A 284 -20.47 -6.10 -3.39
CA LYS A 284 -21.06 -5.03 -2.57
C LYS A 284 -20.67 -5.08 -1.08
N ASP A 285 -20.46 -6.28 -0.53
CA ASP A 285 -20.17 -6.51 0.89
C ASP A 285 -18.65 -6.55 1.17
N LEU A 286 -17.82 -6.39 0.13
CA LEU A 286 -16.37 -6.34 0.26
C LEU A 286 -15.91 -4.98 0.79
N SER A 287 -14.86 -5.00 1.61
CA SER A 287 -14.19 -3.78 2.05
C SER A 287 -13.46 -3.08 0.89
N GLY A 288 -13.13 -1.79 1.05
CA GLY A 288 -12.38 -1.03 0.04
C GLY A 288 -11.08 -1.72 -0.37
N GLY A 289 -10.30 -2.22 0.59
CA GLY A 289 -9.06 -2.95 0.30
C GLY A 289 -9.29 -4.29 -0.39
N GLN A 290 -10.39 -4.99 -0.10
CA GLN A 290 -10.76 -6.20 -0.84
C GLN A 290 -11.13 -5.89 -2.29
N LYS A 291 -11.88 -4.80 -2.53
CA LYS A 291 -12.22 -4.34 -3.88
C LYS A 291 -10.98 -3.90 -4.67
N ALA A 292 -10.06 -3.18 -4.03
CA ALA A 292 -8.79 -2.78 -4.63
C ALA A 292 -7.99 -4.00 -5.12
N ARG A 293 -7.92 -5.08 -4.32
CA ARG A 293 -7.25 -6.33 -4.72
C ARG A 293 -7.93 -7.03 -5.90
N VAL A 294 -9.26 -6.97 -6.00
CA VAL A 294 -9.99 -7.51 -7.16
C VAL A 294 -9.66 -6.71 -8.42
N ALA A 295 -9.66 -5.38 -8.33
CA ALA A 295 -9.30 -4.50 -9.45
C ALA A 295 -7.83 -4.69 -9.89
N LEU A 296 -6.89 -4.89 -8.95
CA LEU A 296 -5.51 -5.24 -9.29
C LEU A 296 -5.40 -6.62 -9.98
N ALA A 297 -6.21 -7.60 -9.56
CA ALA A 297 -6.24 -8.91 -10.21
C ALA A 297 -6.80 -8.84 -11.64
N GLU A 298 -7.83 -8.01 -11.86
CA GLU A 298 -8.38 -7.72 -13.19
C GLU A 298 -7.34 -7.03 -14.08
N LEU A 299 -6.64 -6.03 -13.55
CA LEU A 299 -5.57 -5.32 -14.26
C LEU A 299 -4.49 -6.29 -14.75
N CYS A 300 -4.06 -7.22 -13.90
CA CYS A 300 -3.08 -8.24 -14.27
C CYS A 300 -3.61 -9.18 -15.37
N LEU A 301 -4.87 -9.62 -15.28
CA LEU A 301 -5.48 -10.50 -16.28
C LEU A 301 -5.68 -9.83 -17.64
N THR A 302 -5.84 -8.50 -17.65
CA THR A 302 -5.95 -7.70 -18.87
C THR A 302 -4.65 -7.69 -19.68
N ALA A 303 -3.52 -7.99 -19.04
CA ALA A 303 -2.19 -7.95 -19.62
C ALA A 303 -1.92 -6.64 -20.39
N PRO A 304 -1.94 -5.49 -19.69
CA PRO A 304 -1.67 -4.20 -20.31
C PRO A 304 -0.20 -4.08 -20.72
N ASP A 305 0.08 -3.15 -21.65
CA ASP A 305 1.43 -2.77 -22.06
C ASP A 305 1.95 -1.55 -21.29
N VAL A 306 1.01 -0.68 -20.87
CA VAL A 306 1.26 0.46 -19.99
C VAL A 306 0.29 0.40 -18.83
N ILE A 307 0.82 0.54 -17.62
CA ILE A 307 0.05 0.59 -16.38
C ILE A 307 0.02 2.03 -15.88
N ILE A 308 -1.18 2.53 -15.58
CA ILE A 308 -1.41 3.82 -14.94
C ILE A 308 -2.05 3.55 -13.58
N LEU A 309 -1.38 3.97 -12.50
CA LEU A 309 -1.81 3.81 -11.13
C LEU A 309 -2.09 5.18 -10.50
N ASP A 310 -3.35 5.51 -10.23
CA ASP A 310 -3.77 6.73 -9.52
C ASP A 310 -4.06 6.41 -8.05
N GLU A 311 -3.13 6.81 -7.17
CA GLU A 311 -3.09 6.54 -5.73
C GLU A 311 -3.25 5.05 -5.38
N PRO A 312 -2.37 4.15 -5.89
CA PRO A 312 -2.53 2.71 -5.73
C PRO A 312 -2.39 2.21 -4.29
N THR A 313 -1.71 2.97 -3.44
CA THR A 313 -1.50 2.62 -2.02
C THR A 313 -2.76 2.80 -1.18
N ASN A 314 -3.75 3.54 -1.67
CA ASN A 314 -5.01 3.74 -0.97
C ASN A 314 -5.73 2.40 -0.77
N ASN A 315 -6.04 2.08 0.50
CA ASN A 315 -6.69 0.84 0.91
C ASN A 315 -5.84 -0.44 0.73
N LEU A 316 -4.54 -0.32 0.40
CA LEU A 316 -3.61 -1.45 0.44
C LEU A 316 -2.90 -1.50 1.79
N ASP A 317 -2.70 -2.72 2.27
CA ASP A 317 -1.84 -3.00 3.40
C ASP A 317 -0.36 -3.00 2.98
N ILE A 318 0.49 -2.75 3.97
CA ILE A 318 1.96 -2.68 3.83
C ILE A 318 2.54 -3.88 3.07
N GLU A 319 2.09 -5.11 3.38
CA GLU A 319 2.58 -6.31 2.70
C GLU A 319 2.16 -6.35 1.21
N SER A 320 1.03 -5.74 0.84
CA SER A 320 0.61 -5.59 -0.57
C SER A 320 1.33 -4.46 -1.29
N ILE A 321 1.66 -3.36 -0.61
CA ILE A 321 2.45 -2.26 -1.19
C ILE A 321 3.85 -2.77 -1.55
N ASP A 322 4.50 -3.50 -0.63
CA ASP A 322 5.79 -4.15 -0.88
C ASP A 322 5.72 -5.07 -2.12
N ALA A 323 4.67 -5.90 -2.20
CA ALA A 323 4.45 -6.78 -3.35
C ALA A 323 4.20 -6.03 -4.67
N LEU A 324 3.59 -4.84 -4.61
CA LEU A 324 3.35 -3.98 -5.78
C LEU A 324 4.64 -3.35 -6.29
N ALA A 325 5.50 -2.87 -5.39
CA ALA A 325 6.81 -2.35 -5.74
C ALA A 325 7.65 -3.43 -6.44
N GLU A 326 7.73 -4.64 -5.88
CA GLU A 326 8.41 -5.78 -6.51
C GLU A 326 7.85 -6.09 -7.91
N ALA A 327 6.52 -6.10 -8.06
CA ALA A 327 5.88 -6.39 -9.34
C ALA A 327 6.13 -5.32 -10.41
N ILE A 328 6.20 -4.05 -10.02
CA ILE A 328 6.51 -2.93 -10.92
C ILE A 328 7.97 -2.98 -11.38
N ASN A 329 8.87 -3.41 -10.50
CA ASN A 329 10.29 -3.60 -10.83
C ASN A 329 10.51 -4.73 -11.82
N ASP A 330 9.79 -5.84 -11.67
CA ASP A 330 9.90 -6.99 -12.58
C ASP A 330 9.20 -6.77 -13.93
N TYR A 331 8.23 -5.86 -14.01
CA TYR A 331 7.39 -5.64 -15.19
C TYR A 331 8.15 -4.95 -16.34
N LYS A 332 7.98 -5.40 -17.58
CA LYS A 332 8.69 -4.79 -18.74
C LYS A 332 7.88 -3.76 -19.53
N GLY A 333 6.68 -3.41 -19.08
CA GLY A 333 5.87 -2.35 -19.67
C GLY A 333 6.09 -1.00 -19.02
N GLY A 334 5.49 0.04 -19.61
CA GLY A 334 5.60 1.40 -19.11
C GLY A 334 4.73 1.57 -17.87
N VAL A 335 5.21 2.30 -16.86
CA VAL A 335 4.45 2.52 -15.62
C VAL A 335 4.40 4.02 -15.30
N ILE A 336 3.19 4.52 -15.13
CA ILE A 336 2.90 5.85 -14.60
C ILE A 336 2.20 5.68 -13.26
N ILE A 337 2.77 6.29 -12.22
CA ILE A 337 2.26 6.24 -10.86
C ILE A 337 1.95 7.65 -10.40
N VAL A 338 0.75 7.87 -9.87
CA VAL A 338 0.43 9.03 -9.05
C VAL A 338 0.35 8.51 -7.63
N SER A 339 1.31 8.86 -6.78
CA SER A 339 1.34 8.40 -5.40
C SER A 339 1.86 9.49 -4.48
N HIS A 340 1.41 9.45 -3.23
CA HIS A 340 1.97 10.23 -2.14
C HIS A 340 2.93 9.40 -1.27
N ASP A 341 3.11 8.11 -1.59
CA ASP A 341 4.00 7.20 -0.88
C ASP A 341 5.44 7.32 -1.42
N GLU A 342 6.30 7.94 -0.61
CA GLU A 342 7.74 8.11 -0.86
C GLU A 342 8.44 6.77 -1.10
N ARG A 343 8.08 5.73 -0.33
CA ARG A 343 8.74 4.44 -0.39
C ARG A 343 8.45 3.75 -1.71
N LEU A 344 7.19 3.74 -2.15
CA LEU A 344 6.81 3.15 -3.42
C LEU A 344 7.60 3.81 -4.56
N ILE A 345 7.63 5.14 -4.60
CA ILE A 345 8.34 5.91 -5.63
C ILE A 345 9.84 5.59 -5.66
N ARG A 346 10.46 5.48 -4.48
CA ARG A 346 11.89 5.14 -4.34
C ARG A 346 12.20 3.70 -4.72
N GLU A 347 11.40 2.75 -4.25
CA GLU A 347 11.59 1.33 -4.55
C GLU A 347 11.38 1.02 -6.04
N THR A 348 10.56 1.81 -6.74
CA THR A 348 10.31 1.64 -8.19
C THR A 348 11.23 2.44 -9.12
N GLU A 349 12.24 3.13 -8.56
CA GLU A 349 13.21 3.96 -9.31
C GLU A 349 12.52 4.90 -10.32
N CYS A 350 11.40 5.52 -9.91
CA CYS A 350 10.62 6.37 -10.80
C CYS A 350 11.28 7.75 -11.00
N VAL A 351 11.27 8.22 -12.25
CA VAL A 351 11.55 9.61 -12.59
C VAL A 351 10.36 10.47 -12.14
N LEU A 352 10.64 11.51 -11.37
CA LEU A 352 9.63 12.42 -10.84
C LEU A 352 9.24 13.47 -11.88
N TRP A 353 7.94 13.63 -12.09
CA TRP A 353 7.36 14.65 -12.95
C TRP A 353 6.40 15.49 -12.12
N VAL A 354 6.64 16.79 -12.02
CA VAL A 354 5.84 17.70 -11.21
C VAL A 354 4.86 18.44 -12.11
N ILE A 355 3.56 18.40 -11.77
CA ILE A 355 2.56 19.26 -12.42
C ILE A 355 2.48 20.56 -11.63
N GLU A 356 3.04 21.63 -12.20
CA GLU A 356 2.99 23.00 -11.67
C GLU A 356 2.83 24.00 -12.81
N HIS A 357 2.45 25.24 -12.48
CA HIS A 357 2.41 26.37 -13.42
C HIS A 357 1.68 26.12 -14.76
N GLN A 358 0.67 25.24 -14.78
CA GLN A 358 -0.09 24.86 -15.97
C GLN A 358 0.71 24.05 -17.01
N GLY A 359 1.77 23.36 -16.58
CA GLY A 359 2.58 22.43 -17.37
C GLY A 359 2.93 21.18 -16.57
N ILE A 360 3.80 20.35 -17.15
CA ILE A 360 4.43 19.22 -16.46
C ILE A 360 5.91 19.26 -16.74
N ASP A 361 6.72 19.29 -15.69
CA ASP A 361 8.17 19.40 -15.77
C ASP A 361 8.83 18.17 -15.13
N GLU A 362 9.88 17.67 -15.77
CA GLU A 362 10.71 16.60 -15.23
C GLU A 362 11.60 17.18 -14.12
N LEU A 363 11.55 16.57 -12.93
CA LEU A 363 12.40 16.97 -11.82
C LEU A 363 13.78 16.31 -11.96
N VAL A 364 14.80 17.14 -12.16
CA VAL A 364 16.20 16.69 -12.21
C VAL A 364 16.75 16.61 -10.79
N GLY A 365 16.51 15.50 -10.11
CA GLY A 365 16.99 15.27 -8.74
C GLY A 365 16.37 14.04 -8.09
N ASP A 366 16.87 13.69 -6.91
CA ASP A 366 16.28 12.62 -6.11
C ASP A 366 15.07 13.15 -5.32
N PHE A 367 14.26 12.23 -4.79
CA PHE A 367 13.12 12.58 -3.93
C PHE A 367 13.51 13.47 -2.72
N ASP A 368 14.73 13.29 -2.19
CA ASP A 368 15.23 14.13 -1.09
C ASP A 368 15.41 15.61 -1.49
N ASP A 369 15.77 15.87 -2.75
CA ASP A 369 15.92 17.23 -3.26
C ASP A 369 14.56 17.90 -3.40
N TYR A 370 13.58 17.17 -3.93
CA TYR A 370 12.18 17.62 -3.96
C TYR A 370 11.64 17.93 -2.56
N ARG A 371 11.94 17.07 -1.57
CA ARG A 371 11.52 17.29 -0.18
C ARG A 371 12.13 18.58 0.40
N LYS A 372 13.41 18.84 0.14
CA LYS A 372 14.08 20.07 0.62
C LYS A 372 13.52 21.31 -0.06
N GLU A 373 13.41 21.30 -1.38
CA GLU A 373 12.85 22.40 -2.15
C GLU A 373 11.45 22.78 -1.66
N LEU A 374 10.61 21.77 -1.41
CA LEU A 374 9.27 22.00 -0.86
C LEU A 374 9.33 22.64 0.54
N LEU A 375 10.14 22.11 1.45
CA LEU A 375 10.25 22.65 2.82
C LEU A 375 10.82 24.07 2.83
N GLU A 376 11.78 24.36 1.95
CA GLU A 376 12.33 25.71 1.74
C GLU A 376 11.27 26.67 1.22
N SER A 377 10.45 26.24 0.24
CA SER A 377 9.35 27.06 -0.29
C SER A 377 8.30 27.42 0.77
N LEU A 378 8.09 26.52 1.75
CA LEU A 378 7.14 26.71 2.86
C LEU A 378 7.75 27.50 4.03
N GLY A 379 9.05 27.78 4.01
CA GLY A 379 9.76 28.51 5.07
C GLY A 379 9.84 27.75 6.39
N GLU A 380 9.72 26.42 6.37
CA GLU A 380 9.84 25.59 7.57
C GLU A 380 11.29 25.15 7.83
N VAL A 381 11.67 25.09 9.11
CA VAL A 381 12.95 24.51 9.51
C VAL A 381 12.86 22.99 9.42
N ILE A 382 13.82 22.37 8.74
CA ILE A 382 13.92 20.92 8.59
C ILE A 382 14.18 20.31 9.97
N ASN A 383 13.17 19.67 10.58
CA ASN A 383 13.35 18.95 11.86
C ASN A 383 13.82 17.50 11.65
N ASN A 384 14.54 17.23 10.56
CA ASN A 384 14.95 15.86 10.23
C ASN A 384 16.14 15.42 11.11
N PRO A 385 16.00 14.38 11.97
CA PRO A 385 17.08 13.91 12.83
C PRO A 385 18.28 13.34 12.05
N SER A 386 18.09 12.89 10.82
CA SER A 386 19.17 12.35 9.97
C SER A 386 20.07 13.46 9.37
N ILE A 387 19.52 14.65 9.10
CA ILE A 387 20.32 15.81 8.68
C ILE A 387 20.98 16.49 9.90
N ALA A 388 20.30 16.53 11.05
CA ALA A 388 20.91 16.98 12.30
C ALA A 388 22.10 16.10 12.74
N ALA A 389 22.01 14.78 12.52
CA ALA A 389 23.13 13.86 12.76
C ALA A 389 24.31 14.10 11.80
N ASN A 390 24.05 14.35 10.51
CA ASN A 390 25.11 14.65 9.54
C ASN A 390 25.73 16.04 9.75
N ALA A 391 24.94 17.03 10.18
CA ALA A 391 25.43 18.36 10.55
C ALA A 391 26.29 18.34 11.82
N ALA A 392 26.00 17.45 12.77
CA ALA A 392 26.78 17.27 14.00
C ALA A 392 28.10 16.48 13.79
N VAL A 393 28.26 15.78 12.66
CA VAL A 393 29.51 15.07 12.31
C VAL A 393 30.50 15.98 11.56
N GLN A 394 30.05 17.14 11.06
CA GLN A 394 30.89 18.13 10.37
C GLN A 394 31.30 19.33 11.24
N GLN A 395 30.88 19.37 12.51
CA GLN A 395 31.42 20.27 13.56
C GLN A 395 32.32 19.48 14.49
#